data_AF-A0A412BL30-F1
#
_entry.id   AF-A0A412BL30-F1
#
_cell.length_a   1.000
_cell.length_b   1.000
_cell.length_c   1.000
_cell.angle_alpha   90.00
_cell.angle_beta   90.00
_cell.angle_gamma   90.00
#
_symmetry.space_group_name_H-M   'P 1'
#
loop_
_entity.id
_entity.type
_entity.pdbx_description
1 polymer ?
#
loop_
_entity_poly.entity_id
_entity_poly.type
_entity_poly.pdbx_seq_one_letter_code
_entity_poly.pdbx_strand_id
1 'polypeptide(L)'
;QGDTGYHVINRDSAGGTDHTGGSQPQDAVEMVSGADGQVILIGLDQGTYWLKETKAPDGYRLLKDPIEIKIIPTYTDDRNNYIKGQGATAETLKELQATAHIKSFYDGATDEKDLQLETDPEQGNANLTVVNKVGSKLPVTGTPALAILLVTGTGLMAVAVAKARKKE
;
A
#
# COMPACT_ATOMS: atom_id res chain seq x y z
N GLN A 1 -11.68 -18.50 13.50
CA GLN A 1 -11.43 -18.49 12.05
C GLN A 1 -9.98 -18.90 11.92
N GLY A 2 -9.73 -20.09 11.36
CA GLY A 2 -8.55 -20.90 11.68
C GLY A 2 -7.21 -20.37 11.18
N ASP A 3 -6.16 -20.96 11.75
CA ASP A 3 -4.71 -20.80 11.51
C ASP A 3 -4.24 -21.01 10.05
N THR A 4 -4.88 -20.39 9.06
CA THR A 4 -4.54 -20.54 7.64
C THR A 4 -3.94 -19.25 7.10
N GLY A 5 -2.66 -19.02 7.41
CA GLY A 5 -1.87 -17.98 6.75
C GLY A 5 -1.64 -18.29 5.27
N TYR A 6 -1.29 -17.28 4.48
CA TYR A 6 -0.97 -17.45 3.06
C TYR A 6 0.49 -17.86 2.89
N HIS A 7 0.74 -18.82 2.00
CA HIS A 7 2.08 -19.13 1.52
C HIS A 7 2.41 -18.21 0.35
N VAL A 8 3.60 -17.59 0.39
CA VAL A 8 4.05 -16.73 -0.69
C VAL A 8 4.62 -17.58 -1.82
N ILE A 9 4.16 -17.33 -3.05
CA ILE A 9 4.66 -17.97 -4.26
C ILE A 9 5.56 -16.95 -4.98
N ASN A 10 6.73 -17.41 -5.41
CA ASN A 10 7.63 -16.58 -6.19
C ASN A 10 7.03 -16.29 -7.57
N ARG A 11 6.66 -15.03 -7.81
CA ARG A 11 6.07 -14.56 -9.08
C ARG A 11 7.07 -14.55 -10.25
N ASP A 12 8.34 -14.30 -9.96
CA ASP A 12 9.41 -14.23 -10.97
C ASP A 12 9.72 -15.61 -11.55
N SER A 13 9.41 -16.69 -10.83
CA SER A 13 9.46 -18.06 -11.35
C SER A 13 8.50 -18.31 -12.53
N ALA A 14 7.54 -17.41 -12.76
CA ALA A 14 6.65 -17.40 -13.93
C ALA A 14 7.11 -16.43 -15.05
N GLY A 15 8.42 -16.16 -15.15
CA GLY A 15 9.03 -15.46 -16.29
C GLY A 15 9.16 -13.94 -16.16
N GLY A 16 9.13 -13.41 -14.92
CA GLY A 16 9.44 -12.00 -14.61
C GLY A 16 10.86 -11.85 -14.06
N THR A 17 11.49 -10.69 -14.22
CA THR A 17 12.83 -10.38 -13.67
C THR A 17 12.86 -9.10 -12.85
N ASP A 18 11.72 -8.47 -12.65
CA ASP A 18 11.63 -7.05 -12.28
C ASP A 18 10.48 -6.75 -11.32
N HIS A 19 10.02 -7.74 -10.52
CA HIS A 19 9.04 -7.60 -9.42
C HIS A 19 7.73 -6.83 -9.77
N THR A 20 7.52 -6.51 -11.04
CA THR A 20 6.47 -5.64 -11.59
C THR A 20 5.88 -6.22 -12.88
N GLY A 21 6.69 -7.00 -13.62
CA GLY A 21 6.32 -7.85 -14.75
C GLY A 21 6.13 -9.32 -14.39
N GLY A 22 5.81 -10.14 -15.40
CA GLY A 22 5.45 -11.56 -15.25
C GLY A 22 3.95 -11.82 -15.11
N SER A 23 3.50 -12.99 -15.57
CA SER A 23 2.13 -13.46 -15.36
C SER A 23 1.95 -13.85 -13.89
N GLN A 24 0.76 -13.58 -13.33
CA GLN A 24 0.41 -14.14 -12.03
C GLN A 24 0.46 -15.67 -12.13
N PRO A 25 1.20 -16.38 -11.24
CA PRO A 25 1.21 -17.83 -11.20
C PRO A 25 -0.22 -18.36 -11.09
N GLN A 26 -0.55 -19.44 -11.80
CA GLN A 26 -1.91 -19.99 -11.80
C GLN A 26 -2.37 -20.39 -10.38
N ASP A 27 -1.42 -20.79 -9.53
CA ASP A 27 -1.67 -21.17 -8.13
C ASP A 27 -1.60 -19.98 -7.15
N ALA A 28 -1.37 -18.76 -7.62
CA ALA A 28 -1.32 -17.58 -6.77
C ALA A 28 -2.72 -17.19 -6.28
N VAL A 29 -2.94 -17.33 -4.98
CA VAL A 29 -4.17 -16.92 -4.31
C VAL A 29 -4.08 -15.43 -3.96
N GLU A 30 -5.12 -14.66 -4.32
CA GLU A 30 -5.24 -13.27 -3.86
C GLU A 30 -5.54 -13.23 -2.36
N MET A 31 -4.80 -12.39 -1.64
CA MET A 31 -4.94 -12.23 -0.20
C MET A 31 -5.86 -11.06 0.08
N VAL A 32 -6.93 -11.31 0.83
CA VAL A 32 -7.91 -10.28 1.19
C VAL A 32 -7.88 -10.10 2.70
N SER A 33 -7.66 -8.86 3.15
CA SER A 33 -7.75 -8.52 4.58
C SER A 33 -9.18 -8.66 5.07
N GLY A 34 -9.34 -9.23 6.27
CA GLY A 34 -10.63 -9.37 6.92
C GLY A 34 -11.19 -8.04 7.44
N ALA A 35 -12.31 -8.09 8.15
CA ALA A 35 -12.90 -6.91 8.78
C ALA A 35 -12.00 -6.27 9.86
N ASP A 36 -11.05 -7.04 10.39
CA ASP A 36 -10.01 -6.62 11.33
C ASP A 36 -8.76 -6.04 10.62
N GLY A 37 -8.72 -6.07 9.28
CA GLY A 37 -7.61 -5.56 8.48
C GLY A 37 -6.38 -6.47 8.46
N GLN A 38 -6.45 -7.68 9.01
CA GLN A 38 -5.27 -8.54 9.18
C GLN A 38 -5.08 -9.51 8.01
N VAL A 39 -3.82 -9.73 7.65
CA VAL A 39 -3.35 -10.76 6.72
C VAL A 39 -2.12 -11.40 7.32
N ILE A 40 -2.07 -12.73 7.38
CA ILE A 40 -0.94 -13.49 7.93
C ILE A 40 -0.22 -14.18 6.77
N LEU A 41 1.09 -13.94 6.65
CA LEU A 41 1.98 -14.61 5.71
C LEU A 41 2.86 -15.58 6.48
N ILE A 42 3.01 -16.80 5.99
CA ILE A 42 3.81 -17.85 6.66
C ILE A 42 4.82 -18.50 5.72
N GLY A 43 5.90 -19.00 6.31
CA GLY A 43 6.96 -19.71 5.57
C GLY A 43 7.83 -18.77 4.75
N LEU A 44 8.10 -17.57 5.26
CA LEU A 44 9.08 -16.67 4.67
C LEU A 44 10.47 -17.01 5.21
N ASP A 45 11.38 -17.33 4.31
CA ASP A 45 12.80 -17.52 4.61
C ASP A 45 13.53 -16.16 4.62
N GLN A 46 14.84 -16.18 4.88
CA GLN A 46 15.66 -14.98 4.70
C GLN A 46 15.57 -14.48 3.25
N GLY A 47 15.42 -13.17 3.06
CA GLY A 47 15.39 -12.61 1.72
C GLY A 47 14.67 -11.27 1.63
N THR A 48 14.47 -10.85 0.38
CA THR A 48 13.71 -9.65 0.02
C THR A 48 12.40 -10.07 -0.62
N TYR A 49 11.30 -9.50 -0.14
CA TYR A 49 9.94 -9.74 -0.58
C TYR A 49 9.29 -8.43 -1.01
N TRP A 50 8.28 -8.53 -1.86
CA TRP A 50 7.50 -7.38 -2.32
C TRP A 50 6.02 -7.62 -2.06
N LEU A 51 5.42 -6.76 -1.24
CA LEU A 51 3.98 -6.74 -1.00
C LEU A 51 3.34 -5.67 -1.89
N LYS A 52 2.51 -6.11 -2.84
CA LYS A 52 1.80 -5.22 -3.77
C LYS A 52 0.31 -5.23 -3.46
N GLU A 53 -0.23 -4.06 -3.12
CA GLU A 53 -1.67 -3.89 -3.01
C GLU A 53 -2.31 -3.97 -4.41
N THR A 54 -3.31 -4.84 -4.60
CA THR A 54 -4.02 -4.98 -5.87
C THR A 54 -5.34 -4.21 -5.89
N LYS A 55 -5.96 -4.05 -4.71
CA LYS A 55 -7.24 -3.36 -4.54
C LYS A 55 -7.28 -2.67 -3.17
N ALA A 56 -7.57 -1.38 -3.17
CA ALA A 56 -7.80 -0.61 -1.94
C ALA A 56 -9.26 -0.72 -1.47
N PRO A 57 -9.54 -0.51 -0.18
CA PRO A 57 -10.89 -0.36 0.35
C PRO A 57 -11.63 0.84 -0.28
N ASP A 58 -12.96 0.80 -0.24
CA ASP A 58 -13.80 1.84 -0.83
C ASP A 58 -13.52 3.22 -0.25
N GLY A 59 -13.29 4.21 -1.12
CA GLY A 59 -12.98 5.60 -0.74
C GLY A 59 -11.50 5.87 -0.47
N TYR A 60 -10.64 4.85 -0.48
CA TYR A 60 -9.21 4.98 -0.29
C TYR A 60 -8.45 4.93 -1.63
N ARG A 61 -7.22 5.45 -1.62
CA ARG A 61 -6.32 5.41 -2.78
C ARG A 61 -5.45 4.17 -2.71
N LEU A 62 -5.35 3.47 -3.85
CA LEU A 62 -4.45 2.34 -4.04
C LEU A 62 -2.98 2.74 -3.94
N LEU A 63 -2.22 2.01 -3.14
CA LEU A 63 -0.76 2.11 -3.11
C LEU A 63 -0.20 1.51 -4.41
N LYS A 64 0.39 2.37 -5.25
CA LYS A 64 0.85 1.95 -6.59
C LYS A 64 2.17 1.20 -6.57
N ASP A 65 3.10 1.67 -5.75
CA ASP A 65 4.42 1.08 -5.63
C ASP A 65 4.36 -0.09 -4.64
N PRO A 66 5.03 -1.22 -4.94
CA PRO A 66 5.12 -2.33 -4.01
C PRO A 66 5.94 -1.93 -2.77
N ILE A 67 5.58 -2.49 -1.62
CA ILE A 67 6.36 -2.37 -0.39
C ILE A 67 7.46 -3.42 -0.43
N GLU A 68 8.71 -2.99 -0.37
CA GLU A 68 9.85 -3.89 -0.24
C GLU A 68 10.04 -4.26 1.23
N ILE A 69 10.15 -5.56 1.52
CA ILE A 69 10.31 -6.11 2.87
C ILE A 69 11.59 -6.93 2.88
N LYS A 70 12.48 -6.70 3.84
CA LYS A 70 13.69 -7.50 4.05
C LYS A 70 13.58 -8.27 5.34
N ILE A 71 13.85 -9.56 5.28
CA ILE A 71 13.89 -10.46 6.44
C ILE A 71 15.34 -10.91 6.61
N ILE A 72 15.93 -10.56 7.75
CA ILE A 72 17.34 -10.77 8.08
C ILE A 72 17.40 -11.51 9.42
N PRO A 73 17.36 -12.85 9.40
CA PRO A 73 17.58 -13.66 10.59
C PRO A 73 19.08 -13.85 10.87
N THR A 74 19.43 -13.93 12.14
CA THR A 74 20.75 -14.37 12.61
C THR A 74 20.57 -15.72 13.29
N TYR A 75 21.21 -16.77 12.77
CA TYR A 75 21.09 -18.13 13.30
C TYR A 75 22.25 -18.51 14.24
N THR A 76 22.07 -19.61 14.98
CA THR A 76 23.15 -20.31 15.66
C THR A 76 24.02 -21.11 14.67
N ASP A 77 25.22 -21.49 15.09
CA ASP A 77 26.18 -22.23 14.25
C ASP A 77 25.67 -23.65 13.90
N ASP A 78 24.67 -24.14 14.65
CA ASP A 78 24.06 -25.46 14.48
C ASP A 78 22.66 -25.40 13.83
N ARG A 79 22.42 -24.42 12.94
CA ARG A 79 21.14 -24.25 12.22
C ARG A 79 20.62 -25.55 11.58
N ASN A 80 21.52 -26.41 11.12
CA ASN A 80 21.16 -27.63 10.40
C ASN A 80 20.63 -28.75 11.32
N ASN A 81 20.79 -28.62 12.64
CA ASN A 81 20.25 -29.55 13.63
C ASN A 81 18.81 -29.15 14.03
N TYR A 82 17.99 -28.89 13.01
CA TYR A 82 16.59 -28.50 13.20
C TYR A 82 15.74 -29.72 13.60
N ILE A 83 15.05 -29.62 14.74
CA ILE A 83 14.03 -30.59 15.14
C ILE A 83 12.67 -30.11 14.64
N LYS A 84 12.00 -30.90 13.79
CA LYS A 84 10.66 -30.57 13.28
C LYS A 84 9.69 -30.34 14.46
N GLY A 85 9.08 -29.16 14.50
CA GLY A 85 8.13 -28.75 15.54
C GLY A 85 8.74 -27.95 16.69
N GLN A 86 10.06 -27.71 16.72
CA GLN A 86 10.67 -26.79 17.69
C GLN A 86 10.28 -25.33 17.45
N GLY A 87 9.90 -24.95 16.23
CA GLY A 87 9.61 -23.55 15.90
C GLY A 87 10.88 -22.68 15.87
N ALA A 88 10.71 -21.35 15.92
CA ALA A 88 11.81 -20.40 16.03
C ALA A 88 12.27 -20.30 17.49
N THR A 89 12.94 -21.32 18.01
CA THR A 89 13.49 -21.27 19.38
C THR A 89 14.82 -20.52 19.39
N ALA A 90 15.15 -19.91 20.54
CA ALA A 90 16.45 -19.30 20.83
C ALA A 90 17.66 -20.25 20.59
N GLU A 91 17.41 -21.56 20.45
CA GLU A 91 18.40 -22.58 20.13
C GLU A 91 18.86 -22.52 18.66
N THR A 92 18.04 -21.98 17.76
CA THR A 92 18.34 -21.91 16.32
C THR A 92 18.33 -20.48 15.77
N LEU A 93 17.42 -19.62 16.24
CA LEU A 93 17.31 -18.21 15.84
C LEU A 93 17.79 -17.30 16.97
N LYS A 94 18.92 -16.61 16.77
CA LYS A 94 19.49 -15.66 17.73
C LYS A 94 18.78 -14.31 17.66
N GLU A 95 18.57 -13.82 16.44
CA GLU A 95 17.94 -12.53 16.19
C GLU A 95 17.08 -12.62 14.94
N LEU A 96 16.00 -11.84 14.92
CA LEU A 96 15.19 -11.61 13.74
C LEU A 96 15.13 -10.10 13.53
N GLN A 97 15.61 -9.63 12.39
CA GLN A 97 15.41 -8.24 11.98
C GLN A 97 14.56 -8.22 10.72
N ALA A 98 13.64 -7.27 10.66
CA ALA A 98 12.89 -7.03 9.45
C ALA A 98 12.74 -5.52 9.19
N THR A 99 12.85 -5.14 7.92
CA THR A 99 12.64 -3.75 7.50
C THR A 99 11.63 -3.70 6.36
N ALA A 100 10.91 -2.60 6.28
CA ALA A 100 10.03 -2.30 5.16
C ALA A 100 10.37 -0.94 4.57
N HIS A 101 10.48 -0.88 3.25
CA HIS A 101 10.62 0.35 2.49
C HIS A 101 9.30 0.62 1.76
N ILE A 102 8.65 1.73 2.14
CA ILE A 102 7.34 2.12 1.62
C ILE A 102 7.49 3.41 0.85
N LYS A 103 7.09 3.36 -0.43
CA LYS A 103 6.97 4.52 -1.29
C LYS A 103 5.50 4.75 -1.60
N SER A 104 5.03 5.98 -1.44
CA SER A 104 3.65 6.36 -1.72
C SER A 104 3.57 7.68 -2.46
N PHE A 105 2.53 7.84 -3.28
CA PHE A 105 2.31 9.06 -4.06
C PHE A 105 0.90 9.59 -3.82
N TYR A 106 0.81 10.70 -3.10
CA TYR A 106 -0.45 11.33 -2.74
C TYR A 106 -0.39 12.83 -3.05
N ASP A 107 -1.48 13.34 -3.62
CA ASP A 107 -1.70 14.76 -3.89
C ASP A 107 -0.55 15.49 -4.62
N GLY A 108 0.16 14.77 -5.50
CA GLY A 108 1.27 15.33 -6.28
C GLY A 108 2.64 15.23 -5.61
N ALA A 109 2.72 14.68 -4.40
CA ALA A 109 3.95 14.48 -3.66
C ALA A 109 4.26 13.00 -3.46
N THR A 110 5.54 12.66 -3.57
CA THR A 110 6.08 11.34 -3.19
C THR A 110 6.50 11.40 -1.72
N ASP A 111 6.08 10.39 -0.96
CA ASP A 111 6.49 10.16 0.42
C ASP A 111 7.16 8.78 0.48
N GLU A 112 8.36 8.72 1.05
CA GLU A 112 9.21 7.54 1.07
C GLU A 112 9.73 7.32 2.49
N LYS A 113 9.58 6.10 3.01
CA LYS A 113 9.86 5.79 4.40
C LYS A 113 10.45 4.40 4.55
N ASP A 114 11.57 4.34 5.26
CA ASP A 114 12.12 3.11 5.82
C ASP A 114 11.57 2.89 7.24
N LEU A 115 11.10 1.67 7.49
CA LEU A 115 10.56 1.21 8.76
C LEU A 115 11.37 0.02 9.25
N GLN A 116 11.83 0.08 10.50
CA GLN A 116 12.16 -1.14 11.23
C GLN A 116 10.88 -1.74 11.77
N LEU A 117 10.66 -3.02 11.50
CA LEU A 117 9.47 -3.74 11.93
C LEU A 117 9.66 -4.25 13.35
N GLU A 118 8.56 -4.33 14.09
CA GLU A 118 8.54 -5.03 15.35
C GLU A 118 8.60 -6.54 15.07
N THR A 119 9.56 -7.22 15.71
CA THR A 119 9.83 -8.64 15.50
C THR A 119 9.81 -9.38 16.82
N ASP A 120 9.26 -10.59 16.82
CA ASP A 120 9.37 -11.54 17.93
C ASP A 120 10.22 -12.74 17.47
N PRO A 121 11.49 -12.83 17.89
CA PRO A 121 12.35 -13.97 17.55
C PRO A 121 11.88 -15.30 18.13
N GLU A 122 11.16 -15.32 19.26
CA GLU A 122 10.67 -16.57 19.87
C GLU A 122 9.50 -17.16 19.08
N GLN A 123 8.69 -16.29 18.47
CA GLN A 123 7.58 -16.69 17.61
C GLN A 123 7.94 -16.69 16.12
N GLY A 124 9.07 -16.09 15.75
CA GLY A 124 9.51 -15.95 14.37
C GLY A 124 8.61 -15.03 13.54
N ASN A 125 7.97 -14.03 14.16
CA ASN A 125 7.03 -13.13 13.48
C ASN A 125 7.62 -11.71 13.32
N ALA A 126 7.06 -10.99 12.35
CA ALA A 126 7.34 -9.58 12.11
C ALA A 126 6.05 -8.86 11.71
N ASN A 127 5.78 -7.70 12.32
CA ASN A 127 4.54 -6.96 12.11
C ASN A 127 4.75 -5.74 11.20
N LEU A 128 3.88 -5.59 10.20
CA LEU A 128 3.84 -4.43 9.30
C LEU A 128 2.42 -3.87 9.25
N THR A 129 2.29 -2.56 9.51
CA THR A 129 1.03 -1.84 9.35
C THR A 129 1.08 -0.97 8.09
N VAL A 130 0.17 -1.24 7.15
CA VAL A 130 0.01 -0.45 5.93
C VAL A 130 -1.22 0.45 6.07
N VAL A 131 -1.05 1.75 5.82
CA VAL A 131 -2.11 2.75 5.97
C VAL A 131 -2.49 3.32 4.61
N ASN A 132 -3.72 3.08 4.19
CA ASN A 132 -4.26 3.69 2.96
C ASN A 132 -4.79 5.09 3.26
N LYS A 133 -4.51 6.05 2.37
CA LYS A 133 -5.00 7.43 2.50
C LYS A 133 -6.22 7.68 1.61
N VAL A 134 -7.18 8.45 2.12
CA VAL A 134 -8.29 8.97 1.31
C VAL A 134 -7.78 10.09 0.39
N GLY A 135 -8.43 10.29 -0.76
CA GLY A 135 -8.12 11.42 -1.62
C GLY A 135 -8.55 12.75 -1.00
N SER A 136 -7.73 13.79 -1.15
CA SER A 136 -8.12 15.16 -0.82
C SER A 136 -9.33 15.56 -1.66
N LYS A 137 -10.43 15.93 -1.01
CA LYS A 137 -11.55 16.60 -1.69
C LYS A 137 -11.09 18.01 -2.02
N LEU A 138 -11.12 18.39 -3.30
CA LEU A 138 -10.91 19.79 -3.65
C LEU A 138 -11.94 20.63 -2.90
N PRO A 139 -11.53 21.76 -2.27
CA PRO A 139 -12.51 22.70 -1.75
C PRO A 139 -13.44 23.08 -2.92
N VAL A 140 -14.74 23.21 -2.65
CA VAL A 140 -15.68 23.72 -3.64
C VAL A 140 -15.24 25.15 -3.99
N THR A 141 -14.48 25.30 -5.07
CA THR A 141 -13.97 26.59 -5.54
C THR A 141 -15.06 27.24 -6.38
N GLY A 142 -15.94 27.93 -5.68
CA GLY A 142 -17.03 28.70 -6.26
C GLY A 142 -17.86 29.28 -5.14
N THR A 143 -17.45 30.42 -4.59
CA THR A 143 -18.35 31.14 -3.68
C THR A 143 -19.60 31.54 -4.46
N PRO A 144 -20.79 31.50 -3.86
CA PRO A 144 -22.03 31.97 -4.51
C PRO A 144 -21.92 33.40 -5.07
N ALA A 145 -21.02 34.22 -4.51
CA ALA A 145 -20.68 35.55 -5.00
C ALA A 145 -20.15 35.56 -6.45
N LEU A 146 -19.40 34.54 -6.89
CA LEU A 146 -18.90 34.44 -8.27
C LEU A 146 -20.08 34.28 -9.25
N ALA A 147 -21.08 33.47 -8.90
CA ALA A 147 -22.28 33.30 -9.70
C ALA A 147 -23.07 34.61 -9.81
N ILE A 148 -23.20 35.35 -8.70
CA ILE A 148 -23.87 36.66 -8.67
C ILE A 148 -23.12 37.68 -9.56
N LEU A 149 -21.78 37.68 -9.53
CA LEU A 149 -20.96 38.62 -10.30
C LEU A 149 -21.03 38.35 -11.82
N LEU A 150 -21.10 37.08 -12.23
CA LEU A 150 -21.34 36.70 -13.63
C LEU A 150 -22.75 37.10 -14.12
N VAL A 151 -23.78 36.88 -13.30
CA VAL A 151 -25.16 37.25 -13.65
C VAL A 151 -25.32 38.77 -13.74
N THR A 152 -24.74 39.52 -12.81
CA THR A 152 -24.76 40.99 -12.85
C THR A 152 -23.97 41.55 -14.03
N GLY A 153 -22.79 41.01 -14.32
CA GLY A 153 -21.98 41.42 -15.47
C GLY A 153 -22.68 41.17 -16.81
N THR A 154 -23.28 39.99 -16.98
CA THR A 154 -24.06 39.66 -18.19
C THR A 154 -25.32 40.52 -18.30
N GLY A 155 -26.01 40.79 -17.19
CA GLY A 155 -27.15 41.71 -17.14
C GLY A 155 -26.80 43.14 -17.55
N LEU A 156 -25.68 43.69 -17.04
CA LEU A 156 -25.20 45.02 -17.42
C LEU A 156 -24.86 45.10 -18.91
N MET A 157 -24.22 44.06 -19.47
CA MET A 157 -23.93 43.98 -20.91
C MET A 157 -25.21 43.93 -21.75
N ALA A 158 -26.20 43.14 -21.36
CA ALA A 158 -27.48 43.07 -22.08
C ALA A 158 -28.22 44.42 -22.07
N VAL A 159 -28.21 45.12 -20.94
CA VAL A 159 -28.81 46.47 -20.82
C VAL A 159 -28.06 47.48 -21.70
N ALA A 160 -26.73 47.45 -21.71
CA ALA A 160 -25.91 48.32 -22.55
C ALA A 160 -26.21 48.12 -24.05
N VAL A 161 -26.29 46.87 -24.51
CA VAL A 161 -26.61 46.52 -25.90
C VAL A 161 -28.03 46.96 -26.27
N ALA A 162 -29.03 46.74 -25.40
CA ALA A 162 -30.40 47.17 -25.65
C ALA A 162 -30.53 48.69 -25.73
N LYS A 163 -29.76 49.43 -24.92
CA LYS A 163 -29.75 50.90 -24.92
C LYS A 163 -29.02 51.47 -26.14
N ALA A 164 -27.98 50.79 -26.63
CA ALA A 164 -27.30 51.15 -27.88
C ALA A 164 -28.23 51.00 -29.09
N ARG A 165 -28.94 49.87 -29.20
CA ARG A 165 -29.89 49.61 -30.31
C ARG A 165 -31.13 50.51 -30.33
N LYS A 166 -31.49 51.14 -29.20
CA LYS A 166 -32.60 52.10 -29.11
C LYS A 166 -32.21 53.52 -29.52
N LYS A 167 -30.92 53.80 -29.68
CA LYS A 167 -30.37 55.11 -30.08
C LYS A 167 -30.05 55.20 -31.58
N GLU A 168 -30.12 54.08 -32.29
CA GLU A 168 -30.21 54.00 -33.75
C GLU A 168 -31.68 54.06 -34.18
#